data_AF-W8KT56-F1
#
_entry.id   AF-W8KT56-F1
#
_cell.length_a   1.000
_cell.length_b   1.000
_cell.length_c   1.000
_cell.angle_alpha   90.00
_cell.angle_beta   90.00
_cell.angle_gamma   90.00
#
_symmetry.space_group_name_H-M   'P 1'
#
loop_
_entity.id
_entity.type
_entity.pdbx_description
1 polymer ?
#
loop_
_entity_poly.entity_id
_entity_poly.type
_entity_poly.pdbx_seq_one_letter_code
_entity_poly.pdbx_strand_id
1 'polypeptide(L)' 'DYTGHHHLLVNKDLDDVNLDAPLPFTDQTVHFGGGQTETELELEPGTHTLQLLFMDYRHASFDPPVVSEQITIMVE' A
#
# COMPACT_ATOMS: atom_id res chain seq x y z
N ASP A 1 16.98 8.10 -1.55
CA ASP A 1 16.49 9.47 -1.25
C ASP A 1 15.74 10.17 -2.39
N TYR A 2 15.73 9.68 -3.64
CA TYR A 2 14.90 10.27 -4.72
C TYR A 2 14.20 9.20 -5.58
N THR A 3 13.90 8.06 -4.97
CA THR A 3 13.27 6.92 -5.64
C THR A 3 11.82 6.80 -5.18
N GLY A 4 10.95 6.36 -6.10
CA GLY A 4 9.63 5.89 -5.71
C GLY A 4 9.72 4.60 -4.88
N HIS A 5 8.63 4.27 -4.20
CA HIS A 5 8.54 3.07 -3.39
C HIS A 5 7.10 2.54 -3.30
N HIS A 6 6.98 1.29 -2.87
CA HIS A 6 5.71 0.64 -2.69
C HIS A 6 5.08 0.99 -1.33
N HIS A 7 3.76 0.97 -1.33
CA HIS A 7 2.90 1.00 -0.17
C HIS A 7 2.02 -0.23 -0.24
N LEU A 8 1.82 -0.91 0.89
CA LEU A 8 0.79 -1.92 1.00
C LEU A 8 -0.45 -1.31 1.64
N LEU A 9 -1.56 -1.35 0.91
CA LEU A 9 -2.89 -1.01 1.39
C LEU A 9 -3.52 -2.26 1.99
N VAL A 10 -3.93 -2.18 3.26
CA VAL A 10 -4.61 -3.28 3.99
C VAL A 10 -6.05 -2.87 4.27
N ASN A 11 -7.01 -3.63 3.75
CA ASN A 11 -8.45 -3.34 3.88
C ASN A 11 -8.82 -1.91 3.44
N LYS A 12 -8.18 -1.43 2.38
CA LYS A 12 -8.38 -0.09 1.85
C LYS A 12 -8.44 -0.12 0.34
N ASP A 13 -9.55 0.34 -0.22
CA ASP A 13 -9.72 0.46 -1.65
C ASP A 13 -8.97 1.67 -2.20
N LEU A 14 -8.51 1.56 -3.44
CA LEU A 14 -7.74 2.61 -4.10
C LEU A 14 -8.55 3.91 -4.22
N ASP A 15 -9.86 3.81 -4.40
CA ASP A 15 -10.77 4.97 -4.51
C ASP A 15 -10.85 5.79 -3.21
N ASP A 16 -10.47 5.20 -2.06
CA ASP A 16 -10.40 5.88 -0.76
C ASP A 16 -9.02 6.50 -0.49
N VAL A 17 -8.09 6.43 -1.45
CA VAL A 17 -6.75 7.00 -1.35
C VAL A 17 -6.71 8.34 -2.07
N ASN A 18 -6.28 9.40 -1.36
CA ASN A 18 -5.91 10.64 -2.02
C ASN A 18 -4.54 10.46 -2.70
N LEU A 19 -4.56 10.28 -4.02
CA LEU A 19 -3.38 9.99 -4.84
C LEU A 19 -2.46 11.21 -5.05
N ASP A 20 -2.91 12.41 -4.68
CA ASP A 20 -2.16 13.66 -4.78
C ASP A 20 -1.50 14.06 -3.45
N ALA A 21 -1.65 13.25 -2.40
CA ALA A 21 -1.15 13.54 -1.07
C ALA A 21 -0.32 12.38 -0.50
N PRO A 22 0.66 12.67 0.38
CA PRO A 22 1.38 11.63 1.09
C PRO A 22 0.44 10.71 1.88
N LEU A 23 0.72 9.42 1.81
CA LEU A 23 0.00 8.43 2.60
C LEU A 23 0.42 8.56 4.08
N PRO A 24 -0.54 8.65 5.02
CA PRO A 24 -0.21 8.60 6.43
C PRO A 24 0.36 7.21 6.77
N PHE A 25 1.30 7.15 7.70
CA PHE A 25 1.77 5.89 8.25
C PHE A 25 0.71 5.36 9.23
N THR A 26 0.04 4.26 8.86
CA THR A 26 -1.02 3.63 9.65
C THR A 26 -0.92 2.12 9.51
N ASP A 27 -1.63 1.36 10.35
CA ASP A 27 -1.70 -0.10 10.23
C ASP A 27 -2.35 -0.55 8.90
N GLN A 28 -3.09 0.34 8.23
CA GLN A 28 -3.67 0.09 6.91
C GLN A 28 -2.76 0.49 5.74
N THR A 29 -1.61 1.11 6.01
CA THR A 29 -0.70 1.68 4.99
C THR A 29 0.76 1.45 5.37
N VAL A 30 1.28 0.29 4.98
CA VAL A 30 2.67 -0.11 5.27
C VAL A 30 3.61 0.43 4.19
N HIS A 31 4.69 1.11 4.59
CA HIS A 31 5.63 1.77 3.68
C HIS A 31 6.88 0.93 3.43
N PHE A 32 7.29 0.83 2.16
CA PHE A 32 8.48 0.09 1.71
C PHE A 32 9.60 1.04 1.27
N GLY A 33 9.64 2.26 1.84
CA GLY A 33 10.58 3.33 1.46
C GLY A 33 12.05 3.06 1.81
N GLY A 34 12.33 2.04 2.62
CA GLY A 34 13.67 1.59 2.97
C GLY A 34 14.25 0.54 2.02
N GLY A 35 13.56 0.22 0.92
CA GLY A 35 13.96 -0.83 -0.01
C GLY A 35 13.57 -2.24 0.43
N GLN A 36 12.59 -2.35 1.33
CA GLN A 36 12.01 -3.63 1.72
C GLN A 36 11.40 -4.33 0.50
N THR A 37 11.61 -5.64 0.37
CA THR A 37 10.98 -6.48 -0.65
C THR A 37 9.83 -7.31 -0.09
N GLU A 38 9.73 -7.42 1.23
CA GLU A 38 8.75 -8.21 1.95
C GLU A 38 8.46 -7.60 3.33
N THR A 39 7.37 -8.06 3.95
CA THR A 39 7.02 -7.75 5.35
C THR A 39 6.24 -8.93 5.91
N GLU A 40 6.30 -9.10 7.23
CA GLU A 40 5.33 -9.92 7.97
C GLU A 40 4.16 -9.03 8.40
N LEU A 41 2.95 -9.58 8.36
CA LEU A 41 1.73 -8.89 8.79
C LEU A 41 1.02 -9.77 9.82
N GLU A 42 0.70 -9.18 10.96
CA GLU A 42 -0.22 -9.76 11.92
C GLU A 42 -1.61 -9.24 11.62
N LEU A 43 -2.55 -10.15 11.33
CA LEU A 43 -3.93 -9.85 10.95
C LEU A 43 -4.86 -10.62 11.87
N GLU A 44 -5.93 -9.97 12.30
CA GLU A 44 -7.01 -10.63 13.04
C GLU A 44 -7.71 -11.70 12.17
N PRO A 45 -8.33 -12.73 12.77
CA PRO A 45 -9.14 -13.69 12.02
C PRO A 45 -10.25 -13.00 11.22
N GLY A 46 -10.37 -13.32 9.93
CA GLY A 46 -11.32 -12.69 9.03
C GLY A 46 -10.86 -12.55 7.58
N THR A 47 -11.67 -11.85 6.77
CA THR A 47 -11.38 -11.55 5.37
C THR A 47 -10.64 -10.23 5.25
N HIS A 48 -9.54 -10.22 4.50
CA HIS A 48 -8.74 -9.04 4.26
C HIS A 48 -8.45 -8.82 2.77
N THR A 49 -8.39 -7.56 2.36
CA THR A 49 -7.88 -7.16 1.03
C THR A 49 -6.49 -6.56 1.16
N LEU A 50 -5.64 -6.89 0.20
CA LEU A 50 -4.26 -6.40 0.12
C LEU A 50 -3.98 -5.89 -1.30
N GLN A 51 -3.37 -4.71 -1.41
CA GLN A 51 -2.97 -4.15 -2.70
C GLN A 51 -1.69 -3.34 -2.57
N LEU A 52 -0.78 -3.47 -3.54
CA LEU A 52 0.40 -2.61 -3.63
C LEU A 52 0.10 -1.36 -4.46
N LEU A 53 0.56 -0.21 -3.98
CA LEU A 53 0.52 1.08 -4.66
C LEU A 53 1.93 1.68 -4.72
N PHE A 54 2.41 1.98 -5.92
CA PHE A 54 3.70 2.60 -6.14
C PHE A 54 3.55 4.11 -6.33
N MET A 55 4.27 4.89 -5.52
CA MET A 55 4.31 6.35 -5.60
C MET A 55 5.74 6.85 -5.76
N ASP A 56 5.89 8.10 -6.22
CA ASP A 56 7.20 8.76 -6.33
C ASP A 56 7.81 9.08 -4.95
N TYR A 57 9.02 9.66 -4.93
CA TYR A 57 9.73 10.00 -3.69
C TYR A 57 9.04 11.10 -2.85
N ARG A 58 8.05 11.80 -3.41
CA ARG A 58 7.23 12.82 -2.72
C ARG A 58 5.91 12.22 -2.24
N HIS A 59 5.68 10.92 -2.45
CA HIS A 59 4.41 10.24 -2.24
C HIS A 59 3.27 10.80 -3.12
N ALA A 60 3.59 11.23 -4.34
CA ALA A 60 2.58 11.47 -5.37
C ALA A 60 2.42 10.22 -6.24
N SER A 61 1.18 9.84 -6.52
CA SER A 61 0.90 8.75 -7.45
C SER A 61 1.22 9.15 -8.89
N PHE A 62 1.34 8.16 -9.76
CA PHE A 62 1.44 8.34 -11.21
C PHE A 62 0.03 8.43 -11.84
N ASP A 63 -0.04 8.95 -13.07
CA ASP A 63 -1.25 8.95 -13.88
C ASP A 63 -1.01 8.15 -15.18
N PRO A 64 -1.60 6.95 -15.34
CA PRO A 64 -2.48 6.28 -14.38
C PRO A 64 -1.71 5.74 -13.16
N PRO A 65 -2.40 5.47 -12.03
CA PRO A 65 -1.78 4.89 -10.84
C PRO A 65 -1.11 3.56 -11.13
N VAL A 66 0.08 3.36 -10.57
CA VAL A 66 0.81 2.10 -10.67
C VAL A 66 0.46 1.25 -9.46
N VAL A 67 -0.39 0.25 -9.67
CA VAL A 67 -0.91 -0.64 -8.63
C VAL A 67 -0.79 -2.11 -9.02
N SER A 68 -0.73 -3.00 -8.04
CA SER A 68 -0.91 -4.43 -8.28
C SER A 68 -2.39 -4.78 -8.44
N GLU A 69 -2.65 -6.00 -8.90
CA GLU A 69 -3.95 -6.64 -8.65
C GLU A 69 -4.21 -6.66 -7.14
N GLN A 70 -5.46 -6.36 -6.75
CA GLN A 70 -5.90 -6.52 -5.37
C GLN A 70 -6.16 -8.01 -5.12
N ILE A 71 -5.67 -8.52 -3.99
CA ILE A 71 -5.94 -9.89 -3.56
C ILE A 71 -6.84 -9.88 -2.33
N THR A 72 -7.58 -10.97 -2.15
CA THR A 72 -8.38 -11.24 -0.94
C THR A 72 -7.84 -12.48 -0.26
N ILE A 73 -7.62 -12.40 1.05
CA ILE A 73 -7.18 -13.53 1.89
C ILE A 73 -8.15 -13.74 3.04
N MET A 74 -8.19 -14.97 3.56
CA MET A 74 -8.89 -15.33 4.80
C MET A 74 -7.86 -15.79 5.82
N VAL A 75 -7.91 -15.22 7.02
CA VAL A 75 -7.09 -15.62 8.17
C VAL A 75 -8.00 -16.36 9.16
N GLU A 76 -7.56 -17.53 9.63
CA GLU A 76 -8.31 -18.42 10.54
C GLU A 76 -7.71 -18.45 11.95
#